data_AF-A0A7Y5QK18-F1
#
_entry.id   AF-A0A7Y5QK18-F1
#
_cell.length_a   1.000
_cell.length_b   1.000
_cell.length_c   1.000
_cell.angle_alpha   90.00
_cell.angle_beta   90.00
_cell.angle_gamma   90.00
#
_symmetry.space_group_name_H-M   'P 1'
#
loop_
_entity.id
_entity.type
_entity.pdbx_description
1 polymer ?
#
loop_
_entity_poly.entity_id
_entity_poly.type
_entity_poly.pdbx_seq_one_letter_code
_entity_poly.pdbx_strand_id
1 'polypeptide(L)'
;ASAPASADRPEPTGPLRGGSGPTRGAQPTFGDPRVWPGDPEFIYAPKTDKERLDSALVTTLRRYQDSVAAHAYQPNKFDRGDWTFERNGQKYGIDQQFIRLGKFSIPTALLAMLPLNQMQGNPIAAERYRSAAYMRADILYHAQAAMNEEEFRKAVKAIRDRKQREHRAGSRPAPRPQGPLVSPGERPPE
;
A
#
# COMPACT_ATOMS: atom_id res chain seq x y z
N ALA A 1 34.53 -46.54 -30.58
CA ALA A 1 35.51 -45.65 -29.93
C ALA A 1 35.40 -45.81 -28.42
N SER A 2 36.54 -45.74 -27.75
CA SER A 2 36.83 -46.12 -26.37
C SER A 2 35.88 -45.60 -25.29
N ALA A 3 35.68 -46.42 -24.25
CA ALA A 3 35.28 -45.96 -22.93
C ALA A 3 36.44 -45.24 -22.21
N PRO A 4 36.14 -44.34 -21.26
CA PRO A 4 37.01 -44.11 -20.12
C PRO A 4 36.39 -44.64 -18.81
N ALA A 5 37.24 -45.32 -18.03
CA ALA A 5 37.20 -45.57 -16.58
C ALA A 5 37.03 -44.26 -15.78
N SER A 6 36.61 -44.17 -14.51
CA SER A 6 36.11 -45.03 -13.43
C SER A 6 35.64 -44.03 -12.36
N ALA A 7 34.55 -44.27 -11.66
CA ALA A 7 34.34 -43.65 -10.35
C ALA A 7 33.39 -44.52 -9.53
N ASP A 8 33.94 -45.04 -8.43
CA ASP A 8 33.28 -45.80 -7.38
C ASP A 8 31.84 -45.35 -7.14
N ARG A 9 30.89 -46.29 -7.27
CA ARG A 9 29.62 -46.16 -6.56
C ARG A 9 29.70 -47.09 -5.37
N PRO A 10 29.64 -46.59 -4.12
CA PRO A 10 29.60 -47.45 -2.97
C PRO A 10 28.38 -48.36 -3.10
N GLU A 11 28.60 -49.67 -3.06
CA GLU A 11 27.51 -50.62 -2.89
C GLU A 11 26.79 -50.28 -1.58
N PRO A 12 25.48 -49.96 -1.61
CA PRO A 12 24.77 -49.64 -0.39
C PRO A 12 24.57 -50.92 0.41
N THR A 13 25.49 -51.11 1.37
CA THR A 13 25.38 -52.07 2.47
C THR A 13 24.33 -51.54 3.45
N GLY A 14 23.13 -52.11 3.43
CA GLY A 14 22.11 -51.83 4.43
C GLY A 14 20.81 -52.60 4.18
N PRO A 15 20.18 -53.22 5.20
CA PRO A 15 19.01 -54.05 5.01
C PRO A 15 17.74 -53.18 4.88
N LEU A 16 17.43 -52.73 3.68
CA LEU A 16 16.13 -52.11 3.39
C LEU A 16 15.12 -53.20 3.03
N ARG A 17 14.55 -53.81 4.08
CA ARG A 17 13.42 -54.74 3.99
C ARG A 17 12.13 -53.94 3.74
N GLY A 18 11.97 -53.45 2.51
CA GLY A 18 10.71 -52.86 2.04
C GLY A 18 9.65 -53.94 1.86
N GLY A 19 8.48 -53.74 2.48
CA GLY A 19 7.36 -54.68 2.55
C GLY A 19 6.90 -55.24 1.21
N SER A 20 6.24 -56.40 1.25
CA SER A 20 5.64 -57.05 0.09
C SER A 20 4.58 -56.15 -0.57
N GLY A 21 4.75 -55.86 -1.85
CA GLY A 21 3.80 -55.07 -2.64
C GLY A 21 4.46 -54.41 -3.86
N PRO A 22 3.72 -53.56 -4.61
CA PRO A 22 4.19 -52.86 -5.81
C PRO A 22 5.43 -51.96 -5.62
N THR A 23 5.84 -51.75 -4.37
CA THR A 23 6.95 -50.87 -3.95
C THR A 23 8.18 -51.64 -3.47
N ARG A 24 8.22 -52.97 -3.65
CA ARG A 24 9.36 -53.81 -3.23
C ARG A 24 10.63 -53.41 -3.98
N GLY A 25 11.67 -53.03 -3.22
CA GLY A 25 12.98 -52.64 -3.78
C GLY A 25 13.02 -51.22 -4.35
N ALA A 26 11.96 -50.43 -4.21
CA ALA A 26 12.01 -49.02 -4.56
C ALA A 26 12.95 -48.29 -3.59
N GLN A 27 14.03 -47.72 -4.12
CA GLN A 27 14.80 -46.71 -3.39
C GLN A 27 14.12 -45.36 -3.66
N PRO A 28 13.61 -44.67 -2.63
CA PRO A 28 12.92 -43.40 -2.82
C PRO A 28 13.91 -42.37 -3.37
N THR A 29 13.81 -42.12 -4.67
CA THR A 29 14.49 -41.02 -5.36
C THR A 29 13.43 -39.98 -5.75
N PHE A 30 13.82 -38.71 -5.85
CA PHE A 30 12.87 -37.59 -6.02
C PHE A 30 12.11 -37.60 -7.36
N GLY A 31 12.37 -38.58 -8.24
CA GLY A 31 11.69 -38.75 -9.52
C GLY A 31 11.07 -40.14 -9.74
N ASP A 32 11.04 -41.02 -8.72
CA ASP A 32 10.41 -42.32 -8.87
C ASP A 32 8.88 -42.18 -8.87
N PRO A 33 8.17 -42.43 -9.98
CA PRO A 33 6.72 -42.26 -10.07
C PRO A 33 5.92 -43.24 -9.20
N ARG A 34 6.57 -44.29 -8.65
CA ARG A 34 5.94 -45.21 -7.70
C ARG A 34 5.89 -44.65 -6.28
N VAL A 35 6.78 -43.72 -5.97
CA VAL A 35 6.86 -43.02 -4.68
C VAL A 35 6.23 -41.63 -4.79
N TRP A 36 6.41 -40.99 -5.95
CA TRP A 36 5.89 -39.67 -6.29
C TRP A 36 4.96 -39.78 -7.50
N PRO A 37 3.74 -40.31 -7.35
CA PRO A 37 2.76 -40.24 -8.43
C PRO A 37 2.61 -38.78 -8.82
N GLY A 38 2.86 -38.46 -10.10
CA GLY A 38 2.66 -37.12 -10.62
C GLY A 38 1.23 -36.66 -10.39
N ASP A 39 1.03 -35.37 -10.14
CA ASP A 39 -0.31 -34.83 -9.98
C ASP A 39 -1.17 -35.21 -11.20
N PRO A 40 -2.38 -35.76 -10.99
CA PRO A 40 -3.25 -36.10 -12.09
C PRO A 40 -3.55 -34.84 -12.89
N GLU A 41 -3.45 -34.94 -14.22
CA GLU A 41 -3.82 -33.83 -15.10
C GLU A 41 -5.32 -33.57 -14.94
N PHE A 42 -5.68 -32.46 -14.30
CA PHE A 42 -7.07 -32.04 -14.17
C PHE A 42 -7.55 -31.50 -15.52
N ILE A 43 -8.17 -32.37 -16.31
CA ILE A 43 -8.85 -31.97 -17.55
C ILE A 43 -10.19 -31.34 -17.17
N TYR A 44 -10.25 -30.01 -17.17
CA TYR A 44 -11.49 -29.28 -16.98
C TYR A 44 -12.31 -29.29 -18.28
N ALA A 45 -13.62 -29.53 -18.16
CA ALA A 45 -14.53 -29.30 -19.27
C ALA A 45 -14.46 -27.82 -19.70
N PRO A 46 -14.46 -27.51 -21.00
CA PRO A 46 -14.44 -26.14 -21.47
C PRO A 46 -15.71 -25.42 -20.98
N LYS A 47 -15.52 -24.34 -20.20
CA LYS A 47 -16.63 -23.51 -19.71
C LYS A 47 -17.51 -23.06 -20.87
N THR A 48 -18.82 -23.16 -20.67
CA THR A 48 -19.82 -22.58 -21.58
C THR A 48 -19.73 -21.05 -21.58
N ASP A 49 -20.26 -20.39 -22.61
CA ASP A 49 -20.18 -18.92 -22.71
C ASP A 49 -20.89 -18.20 -21.56
N LYS A 50 -21.96 -18.80 -21.01
CA LYS A 50 -22.65 -18.30 -19.81
C LYS A 50 -21.74 -18.35 -18.57
N GLU A 51 -21.04 -19.46 -18.37
CA GLU A 51 -20.10 -19.63 -17.23
C GLU A 51 -18.87 -18.73 -17.36
N ARG A 52 -18.43 -18.44 -18.59
CA ARG A 52 -17.35 -17.47 -18.85
C ARG A 52 -17.79 -16.04 -18.49
N LEU A 53 -18.98 -15.64 -18.91
CA LEU A 53 -19.54 -14.33 -18.60
C LEU A 53 -19.73 -14.17 -17.09
N ASP A 54 -20.32 -15.17 -16.42
CA ASP A 54 -20.50 -15.18 -14.97
C ASP A 54 -19.15 -15.09 -14.23
N SER A 55 -18.12 -15.84 -14.68
CA SER A 55 -16.76 -15.75 -14.12
C SER A 55 -16.16 -14.33 -14.27
N ALA A 56 -16.36 -13.68 -15.42
CA ALA A 56 -15.87 -12.32 -15.67
C ALA A 56 -16.59 -11.27 -14.81
N LEU A 57 -17.90 -11.44 -14.60
CA LEU A 57 -18.68 -10.57 -13.72
C LEU A 57 -18.29 -10.76 -12.25
N VAL A 58 -18.17 -12.01 -11.79
CA VAL A 58 -17.78 -12.32 -10.41
C VAL A 58 -16.39 -11.77 -10.09
N THR A 59 -15.43 -11.91 -11.01
CA THR A 59 -14.07 -11.38 -10.80
C THR A 59 -14.04 -9.85 -10.74
N THR A 60 -14.81 -9.18 -11.59
CA THR A 60 -14.92 -7.71 -11.60
C THR A 60 -15.61 -7.21 -10.33
N LEU A 61 -16.71 -7.84 -9.93
CA LEU A 61 -17.46 -7.47 -8.75
C LEU A 61 -16.66 -7.69 -7.46
N ARG A 62 -15.91 -8.80 -7.35
CA ARG A 62 -15.02 -9.06 -6.21
C ARG A 62 -13.95 -7.99 -6.05
N ARG A 63 -13.29 -7.57 -7.14
CA ARG A 63 -12.30 -6.47 -7.09
C ARG A 63 -12.92 -5.17 -6.61
N TYR A 64 -14.14 -4.86 -7.04
CA TYR A 64 -14.87 -3.69 -6.59
C TYR A 64 -15.24 -3.80 -5.10
N GLN A 65 -15.75 -4.97 -4.66
CA GLN A 65 -16.09 -5.22 -3.26
C GLN A 65 -14.87 -5.11 -2.34
N ASP A 66 -13.72 -5.65 -2.74
CA ASP A 66 -12.47 -5.52 -1.97
C ASP A 66 -12.02 -4.06 -1.86
N SER A 67 -12.17 -3.29 -2.94
CA SER A 67 -11.85 -1.86 -2.95
C SER A 67 -12.79 -1.07 -2.04
N VAL A 68 -14.09 -1.36 -2.08
CA VAL A 68 -15.07 -0.72 -1.20
C VAL A 68 -14.82 -1.12 0.26
N ALA A 69 -14.55 -2.39 0.55
CA ALA A 69 -14.26 -2.85 1.91
C ALA A 69 -13.00 -2.17 2.49
N ALA A 70 -11.96 -1.98 1.68
CA ALA A 70 -10.74 -1.28 2.08
C ALA A 70 -10.97 0.21 2.42
N HIS A 71 -11.93 0.87 1.75
CA HIS A 71 -12.20 2.31 1.94
C HIS A 71 -13.44 2.60 2.80
N ALA A 72 -14.29 1.60 3.05
CA ALA A 72 -15.46 1.70 3.92
C ALA A 72 -15.13 1.44 5.39
N TYR A 73 -13.94 0.91 5.68
CA TYR A 73 -13.48 0.73 7.06
C TYR A 73 -13.17 2.09 7.70
N GLN A 74 -14.13 2.61 8.47
CA GLN A 74 -13.89 3.71 9.40
C GLN A 74 -13.48 3.11 10.75
N PRO A 75 -12.21 3.24 11.18
CA PRO A 75 -11.75 2.66 12.43
C PRO A 75 -12.54 3.24 13.61
N ASN A 76 -12.98 2.36 14.50
CA ASN A 76 -13.66 2.77 15.73
C ASN A 76 -12.69 3.60 16.60
N LYS A 77 -13.19 4.29 17.63
CA LYS A 77 -12.35 5.10 18.54
C LYS A 77 -11.17 4.30 19.10
N PHE A 78 -11.40 3.03 19.41
CA PHE A 78 -10.38 2.13 19.94
C PHE A 78 -9.32 1.75 18.90
N ASP A 79 -9.73 1.55 17.64
CA ASP A 79 -8.84 1.26 16.50
C ASP A 79 -7.99 2.49 16.14
N ARG A 80 -8.51 3.70 16.40
CA ARG A 80 -7.77 4.96 16.32
C ARG A 80 -6.83 5.20 17.50
N GLY A 81 -6.75 4.27 18.47
CA GLY A 81 -5.91 4.43 19.66
C GLY A 81 -6.45 5.45 20.66
N ASP A 82 -7.75 5.77 20.61
CA ASP A 82 -8.44 6.52 21.65
C ASP A 82 -9.14 5.55 22.61
N TRP A 83 -8.49 5.31 23.74
CA TRP A 83 -8.99 4.51 24.86
C TRP A 83 -9.54 5.39 25.98
N THR A 84 -9.97 6.61 25.66
CA THR A 84 -10.57 7.51 26.64
C THR A 84 -12.04 7.17 26.91
N PHE A 85 -12.43 7.39 28.15
CA PHE A 85 -13.80 7.30 28.63
C PHE A 85 -14.12 8.47 29.54
N GLU A 86 -15.39 8.79 29.69
CA GLU A 86 -15.85 9.89 30.54
C GLU A 86 -16.48 9.34 31.81
N ARG A 87 -16.12 9.95 32.95
CA ARG A 87 -16.69 9.65 34.25
C ARG A 87 -16.84 10.96 35.04
N ASN A 88 -18.04 11.24 35.52
CA ASN A 88 -18.33 12.46 36.31
C ASN A 88 -17.95 13.77 35.58
N GLY A 89 -18.18 13.84 34.25
CA GLY A 89 -17.83 15.00 33.43
C GLY A 89 -16.32 15.22 33.22
N GLN A 90 -15.51 14.21 33.55
CA GLN A 90 -14.05 14.25 33.46
C GLN A 90 -13.58 13.11 32.56
N LYS A 91 -12.61 13.38 31.69
CA LYS A 91 -12.09 12.41 30.72
C LYS A 91 -10.90 11.64 31.32
N TYR A 92 -10.94 10.33 31.23
CA TYR A 92 -9.90 9.42 31.70
C TYR A 92 -9.45 8.50 30.57
N GLY A 93 -8.19 8.09 30.58
CA GLY A 93 -7.66 7.10 29.65
C GLY A 93 -6.55 7.66 28.77
N ILE A 94 -6.30 6.98 27.66
CA ILE A 94 -5.14 7.25 26.81
C ILE A 94 -5.65 7.59 25.41
N ASP A 95 -5.23 8.73 24.89
CA ASP A 95 -5.37 9.09 23.48
C ASP A 95 -3.98 9.23 22.83
N GLN A 96 -3.92 9.41 21.51
CA GLN A 96 -2.65 9.50 20.77
C GLN A 96 -1.73 10.64 21.27
N GLN A 97 -2.31 11.69 21.86
CA GLN A 97 -1.60 12.91 22.25
C GLN A 97 -1.36 12.97 23.76
N PHE A 98 -2.31 12.52 24.57
CA PHE A 98 -2.37 12.70 26.01
C PHE A 98 -2.86 11.45 26.74
N ILE A 99 -2.35 11.32 27.97
CA ILE A 99 -2.98 10.54 29.03
C ILE A 99 -3.85 11.48 29.82
N ARG A 100 -5.15 11.24 29.80
CA ARG A 100 -6.19 12.02 30.46
C ARG A 100 -6.42 11.46 31.86
N LEU A 101 -6.26 12.31 32.87
CA LEU A 101 -6.45 12.03 34.28
C LEU A 101 -7.47 13.03 34.85
N GLY A 102 -8.66 13.04 34.27
CA GLY A 102 -9.71 14.00 34.57
C GLY A 102 -9.28 15.43 34.28
N LYS A 103 -8.95 16.19 35.34
CA LYS A 103 -8.55 17.60 35.24
C LYS A 103 -7.13 17.78 34.70
N PHE A 104 -6.30 16.75 34.77
CA PHE A 104 -4.90 16.80 34.33
C PHE A 104 -4.72 16.02 33.03
N SER A 105 -3.86 16.52 32.16
CA SER A 105 -3.49 15.84 30.91
C SER A 105 -1.97 15.82 30.78
N ILE A 106 -1.43 14.61 30.64
CA ILE A 106 0.00 14.38 30.49
C ILE A 106 0.25 14.09 29.02
N PRO A 107 1.05 14.90 28.30
CA PRO A 107 1.44 14.56 26.93
C PRO A 107 2.12 13.20 26.89
N THR A 108 1.63 12.30 26.05
CA THR A 108 2.15 10.91 25.94
C THR A 108 3.64 10.88 25.56
N ALA A 109 4.13 11.92 24.89
CA ALA A 109 5.55 12.09 24.55
C ALA A 109 6.46 12.26 25.78
N LEU A 110 5.97 12.84 26.88
CA LEU A 110 6.77 13.03 28.09
C LEU A 110 7.06 11.71 28.80
N LEU A 111 6.17 10.72 28.72
CA LEU A 111 6.44 9.39 29.26
C LEU A 111 7.56 8.67 28.50
N ALA A 112 7.69 8.91 27.19
CA ALA A 112 8.77 8.32 26.40
C ALA A 112 10.16 8.90 26.78
N MET A 113 10.20 10.11 27.34
CA MET A 113 11.43 10.74 27.84
C MET A 113 11.70 10.48 29.32
N LEU A 114 10.76 9.89 30.04
CA LEU A 114 10.93 9.66 31.46
C LEU A 114 11.91 8.49 31.67
N PRO A 115 12.94 8.62 32.54
CA PRO A 115 13.91 7.55 32.82
C PRO A 115 13.31 6.35 33.57
N LEU A 116 11.98 6.22 33.65
CA LEU A 116 11.29 5.06 34.22
C LEU A 116 11.40 3.81 33.33
N ASN A 117 11.54 3.98 32.01
CA ASN A 117 11.76 2.85 31.08
C ASN A 117 13.19 2.30 31.10
N GLN A 118 14.12 3.00 31.77
CA GLN A 118 15.51 2.59 31.89
C GLN A 118 15.73 1.63 33.09
N MET A 119 14.75 1.54 34.01
CA MET A 119 14.84 0.78 35.26
C MET A 119 13.97 -0.49 35.33
N GLN A 120 13.39 -0.96 34.22
CA GLN A 120 12.63 -2.22 34.22
C GLN A 120 13.35 -3.28 33.38
N GLY A 121 13.90 -4.29 34.07
CA GLY A 121 14.88 -5.28 33.62
C GLY A 121 14.44 -6.29 32.56
N ASN A 122 13.59 -5.92 31.59
CA ASN A 122 13.32 -6.73 30.42
C ASN A 122 13.88 -6.07 29.14
N PRO A 123 15.03 -6.54 28.61
CA PRO A 123 15.66 -5.95 27.42
C PRO A 123 14.77 -6.01 26.18
N ILE A 124 13.89 -7.02 26.08
CA ILE A 124 12.95 -7.16 24.96
C ILE A 124 11.88 -6.06 25.00
N ALA A 125 11.40 -5.69 26.19
CA ALA A 125 10.45 -4.59 26.33
C ALA A 125 11.11 -3.27 25.96
N ALA A 126 12.34 -3.03 26.43
CA ALA A 126 13.11 -1.82 26.10
C ALA A 126 13.38 -1.68 24.59
N GLU A 127 13.70 -2.78 23.90
CA GLU A 127 13.90 -2.79 22.45
C GLU A 127 12.61 -2.50 21.67
N ARG A 128 11.47 -3.06 22.11
CA ARG A 128 10.15 -2.75 21.54
C ARG A 128 9.78 -1.28 21.72
N TYR A 129 10.04 -0.70 22.90
CA TYR A 129 9.79 0.73 23.14
C TYR A 129 10.67 1.63 22.27
N ARG A 130 11.96 1.30 22.12
CA ARG A 130 12.87 2.04 21.22
C ARG A 130 12.38 1.99 19.78
N SER A 131 12.01 0.80 19.30
CA SER A 131 11.50 0.61 17.95
C SER A 131 10.22 1.41 17.70
N ALA A 132 9.28 1.40 18.65
CA ALA A 132 8.05 2.20 18.58
C ALA A 132 8.32 3.72 18.57
N ALA A 133 9.29 4.18 19.36
CA ALA A 133 9.70 5.59 19.37
C ALA A 133 10.33 6.03 18.04
N TYR A 134 11.17 5.18 17.43
CA TYR A 134 11.74 5.44 16.10
C TYR A 134 10.66 5.52 15.02
N MET A 135 9.74 4.56 14.98
CA MET A 135 8.63 4.57 14.01
C MET A 135 7.76 5.83 14.17
N ARG A 136 7.50 6.27 15.40
CA ARG A 136 6.73 7.50 15.65
C ARG A 136 7.48 8.75 15.15
N ALA A 137 8.78 8.84 15.39
CA ALA A 137 9.59 9.96 14.91
C ALA A 137 9.59 10.03 13.38
N ASP A 138 9.69 8.87 12.72
CA ASP A 138 9.66 8.76 11.26
C ASP A 138 8.29 9.18 10.68
N ILE A 139 7.19 8.70 11.29
CA ILE A 139 5.83 9.11 10.93
C ILE A 139 5.64 10.62 11.06
N LEU A 140 6.12 11.23 12.15
CA LEU A 140 6.02 12.68 12.35
C LEU A 140 6.86 13.47 11.35
N TYR A 141 8.08 12.99 11.05
CA TYR A 141 8.94 13.59 10.03
C TYR A 141 8.29 13.56 8.64
N HIS A 142 7.74 12.41 8.25
CA HIS A 142 7.03 12.27 6.98
C HIS A 142 5.71 13.04 6.93
N ALA A 143 4.97 13.12 8.04
CA ALA A 143 3.77 13.95 8.14
C ALA A 143 4.09 15.44 7.95
N GLN A 144 5.18 15.93 8.56
CA GLN A 144 5.62 17.31 8.40
C GLN A 144 6.07 17.59 6.95
N ALA A 145 6.78 16.66 6.33
CA ALA A 145 7.15 16.76 4.91
C ALA A 145 5.91 16.79 3.99
N ALA A 146 4.89 15.97 4.28
CA ALA A 146 3.64 15.95 3.53
C ALA A 146 2.85 17.27 3.66
N MET A 147 2.78 17.84 4.87
CA MET A 147 2.16 19.16 5.09
C MET A 147 2.88 20.26 4.29
N ASN A 148 4.21 20.26 4.25
CA ASN A 148 4.99 21.22 3.48
C ASN A 148 4.81 21.05 1.96
N GLU A 149 4.66 19.81 1.46
CA GLU A 149 4.39 19.53 0.05
C GLU A 149 3.01 20.04 -0.38
N GLU A 150 2.00 19.93 0.49
CA GLU A 150 0.68 20.53 0.23
C GLU A 150 0.74 22.06 0.15
N GLU A 151 1.54 22.69 1.01
CA GLU A 151 1.78 24.14 0.98
C GLU A 151 2.54 24.57 -0.28
N PHE A 152 3.56 23.82 -0.68
CA PHE A 152 4.30 24.04 -1.92
C PHE A 152 3.38 23.95 -3.14
N ARG A 153 2.53 22.93 -3.22
CA ARG A 153 1.55 22.78 -4.30
C ARG A 153 0.55 23.94 -4.36
N LYS A 154 0.07 24.41 -3.20
CA LYS A 154 -0.80 25.60 -3.11
C LYS A 154 -0.07 26.85 -3.62
N ALA A 155 1.18 27.05 -3.23
CA ALA A 155 2.00 28.18 -3.69
C ALA A 155 2.25 28.15 -5.21
N VAL A 156 2.61 26.98 -5.77
CA VAL A 156 2.79 26.80 -7.23
C VAL A 156 1.48 27.08 -7.98
N LYS A 157 0.34 26.61 -7.47
CA LYS A 157 -0.97 26.89 -8.06
C LYS A 157 -1.28 28.39 -8.06
N ALA A 158 -1.02 29.08 -6.95
CA ALA A 158 -1.21 30.53 -6.86
C ALA A 158 -0.34 31.31 -7.86
N ILE A 159 0.92 30.89 -8.05
CA ILE A 159 1.83 31.49 -9.05
C ILE A 159 1.31 31.27 -10.47
N ARG A 160 0.83 30.06 -10.77
CA ARG A 160 0.22 29.73 -12.08
C ARG A 160 -1.02 30.57 -12.35
N ASP A 161 -1.92 30.68 -11.37
CA ASP A 161 -3.14 31.46 -11.49
C ASP A 161 -2.85 32.96 -11.64
N ARG A 162 -1.79 33.47 -11.01
CA ARG A 162 -1.32 34.86 -11.20
C ARG A 162 -0.80 35.07 -12.62
N LYS A 163 0.11 34.22 -13.10
CA LYS A 163 0.65 34.30 -14.48
C LYS A 163 -0.45 34.18 -15.53
N GLN A 164 -1.43 33.30 -15.32
CA GLN A 164 -2.56 33.13 -16.25
C GLN A 164 -3.43 34.40 -16.32
N ARG A 165 -3.62 35.08 -15.18
CA ARG A 165 -4.33 36.37 -15.12
C ARG A 165 -3.57 37.48 -15.85
N GLU A 166 -2.26 37.57 -15.63
CA GLU A 166 -1.38 38.53 -16.33
C GLU A 166 -1.40 38.28 -17.85
N HIS A 167 -1.31 37.03 -18.30
CA HIS A 167 -1.37 36.67 -19.72
C HIS A 167 -2.73 37.02 -20.34
N ARG A 168 -3.85 36.82 -19.64
CA ARG A 168 -5.18 37.21 -20.11
C ARG A 168 -5.35 38.72 -20.19
N ALA A 169 -4.75 39.48 -19.28
CA ALA A 169 -4.78 40.94 -19.29
C ALA A 169 -3.90 41.54 -20.40
N GLY A 170 -2.71 40.98 -20.65
CA GLY A 170 -1.80 41.40 -21.71
C GLY A 170 -2.25 41.00 -23.12
N SER A 171 -3.12 40.00 -23.24
CA SER A 171 -3.62 39.51 -24.54
C SER A 171 -4.91 40.20 -25.01
N ARG A 172 -5.28 41.37 -24.47
CA ARG A 172 -6.42 42.16 -24.97
C ARG A 172 -5.96 42.97 -26.19
N PRO A 173 -6.34 42.59 -27.43
CA PRO A 173 -5.95 43.35 -28.61
C PRO A 173 -6.58 44.75 -28.55
N ALA A 174 -5.76 45.78 -28.77
CA ALA A 174 -6.24 47.16 -28.88
C ALA A 174 -7.27 47.27 -30.01
N PRO A 175 -8.35 48.07 -29.84
CA PRO A 175 -9.34 48.25 -30.90
C PRO A 175 -8.66 48.88 -32.12
N ARG A 176 -8.84 48.24 -33.29
CA ARG A 176 -8.26 48.73 -34.56
C ARG A 176 -8.86 50.11 -34.86
N PRO A 177 -8.04 51.11 -35.25
CA PRO A 177 -8.57 52.42 -35.62
C PRO A 177 -9.47 52.27 -36.85
N GLN A 178 -10.72 52.74 -36.73
CA GLN A 178 -11.66 52.79 -37.84
C GLN A 178 -11.15 53.83 -38.84
N GLY A 179 -10.75 53.38 -40.03
CA GLY A 179 -10.38 54.26 -41.14
C GLY A 179 -11.59 55.07 -41.63
N PRO A 180 -11.39 56.27 -42.21
CA PRO A 180 -12.47 57.18 -42.55
C PRO A 180 -13.36 56.63 -43.66
N LEU A 181 -14.67 56.86 -43.52
CA LEU A 181 -15.72 56.51 -44.47
C LEU A 181 -15.47 57.22 -45.81
N VAL A 182 -15.14 56.45 -46.86
CA VAL A 182 -15.12 56.96 -48.23
C VAL A 182 -16.55 56.95 -48.77
N SER A 183 -17.06 58.13 -49.10
CA SER A 183 -18.40 58.36 -49.66
C SER A 183 -18.49 57.80 -51.10
N PRO A 184 -19.55 57.06 -51.48
CA PRO A 184 -19.64 56.44 -52.79
C PRO A 184 -20.23 57.42 -53.80
N GLY A 185 -19.40 57.98 -54.67
CA GLY A 185 -19.89 58.81 -55.77
C GLY A 185 -18.80 59.37 -56.65
N GLU A 186 -18.29 58.56 -57.58
CA GLU A 186 -18.00 59.03 -58.94
C GLU A 186 -17.69 57.84 -59.84
N ARG A 187 -18.58 57.61 -60.82
CA ARG A 187 -18.33 56.75 -61.98
C ARG A 187 -17.56 57.59 -62.99
N PRO A 188 -16.43 57.12 -63.56
CA PRO A 188 -15.90 57.71 -64.78
C PRO A 188 -16.60 57.12 -66.02
N PRO A 189 -16.67 57.87 -67.12
CA PRO A 189 -17.46 57.54 -68.31
C PRO A 189 -16.70 56.70 -69.35
N GLU A 190 -17.53 55.99 -70.14
CA GLU A 190 -17.33 55.25 -71.40
C GLU A 190 -16.44 53.99 -71.40
#